data_AF-A0A8T3NXX5-F1
#
_entry.id   AF-A0A8T3NXX5-F1
#
_cell.length_a   1.000
_cell.length_b   1.000
_cell.length_c   1.000
_cell.angle_alpha   90.00
_cell.angle_beta   90.00
_cell.angle_gamma   90.00
#
_symmetry.space_group_name_H-M   'P 1'
#
loop_
_entity.id
_entity.type
_entity.pdbx_description
1 polymer ?
#
loop_
_entity_poly.entity_id
_entity_poly.type
_entity_poly.pdbx_seq_one_letter_code
_entity_poly.pdbx_strand_id
1 'polypeptide(L)'
;MEGRFVLDDRPIPYRAGDTVAVAILRAGEHPAQGGTVCLAGDCGNCVAEVDGVAYVRTCQTPARPGLVVQRHPAVGQPPLRGAGRAGLTNPSPRLRVERADVDVVVIGGGDSGTRAAAEAGAAGRVVELIDAGDGSEAVAIYAGPTVIVRTPQGMRHLTCREVVVAAGAAELQAVCPGNDLKGLMTVRAAIQLHAAGVDLGVAVAIGEPPNEVPCTPLSGRLLRIEGTERVSGVVTRDGEGGDERATPCDTVILGLGYAARDPLARMAADLPVSLVGGAAKAFRLPPAPTAGTICHCSGVTVKDVEDLWERGFRDLELVKRASL
;
A
#
# COMPACT_ATOMS: atom_id res chain seq x y z
N MET A 1 20.74 -10.96 -14.11
CA MET A 1 20.52 -9.51 -14.19
C MET A 1 19.87 -9.27 -15.54
N GLU A 2 18.70 -8.64 -15.58
CA GLU A 2 17.86 -8.52 -16.79
C GLU A 2 18.04 -7.17 -17.48
N GLY A 3 18.22 -6.10 -16.71
CA GLY A 3 18.39 -4.75 -17.23
C GLY A 3 18.63 -3.72 -16.13
N ARG A 4 18.49 -2.44 -16.48
CA ARG A 4 18.58 -1.30 -15.56
C ARG A 4 17.49 -0.26 -15.84
N PHE A 5 17.06 0.44 -14.79
CA PHE A 5 16.30 1.69 -14.87
C PHE A 5 17.02 2.79 -14.08
N VAL A 6 16.51 4.02 -14.11
CA VAL A 6 17.09 5.16 -13.39
C VAL A 6 16.26 5.49 -12.15
N LEU A 7 16.88 5.60 -10.98
CA LEU A 7 16.31 6.13 -9.73
C LEU A 7 17.13 7.34 -9.29
N ASP A 8 16.52 8.53 -9.24
CA ASP A 8 17.21 9.78 -8.85
C ASP A 8 18.57 9.94 -9.54
N ASP A 9 18.57 9.83 -10.88
CA ASP A 9 19.75 9.89 -11.76
C ASP A 9 20.77 8.76 -11.59
N ARG A 10 20.49 7.75 -10.76
CA ARG A 10 21.36 6.59 -10.54
C ARG A 10 20.81 5.32 -11.20
N PRO A 11 21.64 4.51 -11.88
CA PRO A 11 21.18 3.27 -12.49
C PRO A 11 20.92 2.19 -11.42
N ILE A 12 19.72 1.60 -11.42
CA ILE A 12 19.32 0.48 -10.56
C ILE A 12 19.20 -0.80 -11.40
N PRO A 13 19.94 -1.86 -11.07
CA PRO A 13 19.79 -3.15 -11.73
C PRO A 13 18.53 -3.86 -11.27
N TYR A 14 17.88 -4.60 -12.17
CA TYR A 14 16.73 -5.44 -11.83
C TYR A 14 16.86 -6.84 -12.46
N ARG A 15 16.06 -7.79 -11.96
CA ARG A 15 15.91 -9.16 -12.47
C ARG A 15 14.55 -9.33 -13.14
N ALA A 16 14.42 -10.29 -14.06
CA ALA A 16 13.14 -10.59 -14.69
C ALA A 16 12.07 -10.85 -13.61
N GLY A 17 10.91 -10.21 -13.75
CA GLY A 17 9.80 -10.29 -12.78
C GLY A 17 9.92 -9.35 -11.56
N ASP A 18 11.03 -8.64 -11.37
CA ASP A 18 11.11 -7.62 -10.31
C ASP A 18 10.09 -6.50 -10.57
N THR A 19 9.46 -6.01 -9.51
CA THR A 19 8.83 -4.69 -9.51
C THR A 19 9.89 -3.62 -9.24
N VAL A 20 9.60 -2.37 -9.57
CA VAL A 20 10.51 -1.24 -9.32
C VAL A 20 10.91 -1.19 -7.84
N ALA A 21 9.96 -1.33 -6.91
CA ALA A 21 10.27 -1.31 -5.48
C ALA A 21 11.21 -2.46 -5.06
N VAL A 22 10.97 -3.69 -5.56
CA VAL A 22 11.83 -4.84 -5.23
C VAL A 22 13.26 -4.61 -5.71
N ALA A 23 13.44 -4.09 -6.92
CA ALA A 23 14.76 -3.78 -7.46
C ALA A 23 15.47 -2.66 -6.67
N ILE A 24 14.74 -1.62 -6.26
CA ILE A 24 15.27 -0.56 -5.38
C ILE A 24 15.75 -1.14 -4.05
N LEU A 25 14.89 -1.93 -3.38
CA LEU A 25 15.20 -2.54 -2.07
C LEU A 25 16.39 -3.51 -2.17
N ARG A 26 16.45 -4.31 -3.25
CA ARG A 26 17.59 -5.19 -3.55
C ARG A 26 18.90 -4.44 -3.71
N ALA A 27 18.86 -3.21 -4.23
CA ALA A 27 20.04 -2.35 -4.36
C ALA A 27 20.44 -1.67 -3.05
N GLY A 28 19.79 -1.98 -1.92
CA GLY A 28 20.05 -1.36 -0.61
C GLY A 28 19.39 0.01 -0.43
N GLU A 29 18.55 0.42 -1.38
CA GLU A 29 17.89 1.71 -1.43
C GLU A 29 16.43 1.61 -0.93
N HIS A 30 15.80 2.76 -0.66
CA HIS A 30 14.38 2.82 -0.29
C HIS A 30 13.55 3.46 -1.42
N PRO A 31 12.33 2.98 -1.76
CA PRO A 31 11.55 3.54 -2.87
C PRO A 31 11.05 4.98 -2.64
N ALA A 32 10.93 5.40 -1.38
CA ALA A 32 10.61 6.77 -0.97
C ALA A 32 11.60 7.25 0.11
N GLN A 33 11.19 8.17 1.01
CA GLN A 33 12.04 8.69 2.08
C GLN A 33 12.27 7.71 3.25
N GLY A 34 11.34 6.78 3.47
CA GLY A 34 11.42 5.75 4.51
C GLY A 34 10.02 5.20 4.82
N GLY A 35 9.87 4.57 5.98
CA GLY A 35 8.62 3.97 6.44
C GLY A 35 8.45 2.50 6.06
N THR A 36 7.37 1.89 6.56
CA THR A 36 7.11 0.47 6.35
C THR A 36 6.73 0.16 4.90
N VAL A 37 7.45 -0.77 4.26
CA VAL A 37 7.08 -1.29 2.94
C VAL A 37 6.17 -2.51 3.05
N CYS A 38 5.05 -2.53 2.33
CA CYS A 38 4.11 -3.66 2.33
C CYS A 38 4.13 -4.51 1.05
N LEU A 39 4.68 -3.97 -0.04
CA LEU A 39 4.66 -4.56 -1.40
C LEU A 39 3.27 -5.00 -1.92
N ALA A 40 2.19 -4.57 -1.28
CA ALA A 40 0.82 -4.96 -1.60
C ALA A 40 -0.04 -3.78 -2.08
N GLY A 41 0.54 -2.59 -2.19
CA GLY A 41 -0.16 -1.37 -2.60
C GLY A 41 -0.89 -0.62 -1.47
N ASP A 42 -0.70 -0.98 -0.20
CA ASP A 42 -1.44 -0.36 0.93
C ASP A 42 -0.70 0.81 1.59
N CYS A 43 0.61 0.70 1.81
CA CYS A 43 1.33 1.59 2.75
C CYS A 43 1.59 3.01 2.26
N GLY A 44 1.61 3.25 0.95
CA GLY A 44 2.02 4.54 0.39
C GLY A 44 3.53 4.82 0.45
N ASN A 45 4.32 4.10 1.25
CA ASN A 45 5.77 4.33 1.41
C ASN A 45 6.64 3.89 0.22
N CYS A 46 6.02 3.51 -0.90
CA CYS A 46 6.71 3.21 -2.16
C CYS A 46 6.30 4.13 -3.31
N VAL A 47 5.47 5.16 -3.04
CA VAL A 47 5.02 6.05 -4.11
C VAL A 47 6.17 6.94 -4.57
N ALA A 48 6.29 7.07 -5.89
CA ALA A 48 7.29 7.88 -6.56
C ALA A 48 6.72 8.44 -7.86
N GLU A 49 7.45 9.34 -8.49
CA GLU A 49 7.23 9.67 -9.89
C GLU A 49 7.84 8.56 -10.76
N VAL A 50 7.06 8.03 -11.70
CA VAL A 50 7.51 7.04 -12.69
C VAL A 50 7.16 7.55 -14.07
N ASP A 51 8.17 7.74 -14.93
CA ASP A 51 8.06 8.29 -16.27
C ASP A 51 7.23 9.59 -16.34
N GLY A 52 7.42 10.49 -15.38
CA GLY A 52 6.72 11.77 -15.30
C GLY A 52 5.36 11.72 -14.60
N VAL A 53 4.88 10.56 -14.17
CA VAL A 53 3.61 10.40 -13.46
C VAL A 53 3.85 10.26 -11.96
N ALA A 54 3.40 11.25 -11.18
CA ALA A 54 3.52 11.25 -9.72
C ALA A 54 2.57 10.23 -9.05
N TYR A 55 2.88 9.89 -7.79
CA TYR A 55 2.08 9.00 -6.95
C TYR A 55 1.90 7.58 -7.49
N VAL A 56 2.82 7.11 -8.33
CA VAL A 56 2.82 5.75 -8.87
C VAL A 56 3.35 4.78 -7.81
N ARG A 57 2.65 3.67 -7.60
CA ARG A 57 3.07 2.62 -6.67
C ARG A 57 4.17 1.79 -7.31
N THR A 58 5.42 2.06 -6.93
CA THR A 58 6.58 1.32 -7.47
C THR A 58 6.55 -0.17 -7.14
N CYS A 59 5.84 -0.58 -6.08
CA CYS A 59 5.68 -2.01 -5.75
C CYS A 59 4.70 -2.75 -6.67
N GLN A 60 3.89 -2.05 -7.46
CA GLN A 60 2.98 -2.61 -8.46
C GLN A 60 3.43 -2.29 -9.89
N THR A 61 4.57 -1.62 -10.05
CA THR A 61 5.11 -1.26 -11.35
C THR A 61 6.18 -2.26 -11.76
N PRO A 62 6.03 -3.00 -12.87
CA PRO A 62 7.07 -3.89 -13.37
C PRO A 62 8.35 -3.11 -13.70
N ALA A 63 9.51 -3.62 -13.29
CA ALA A 63 10.79 -3.05 -13.70
C ALA A 63 11.05 -3.39 -15.19
N ARG A 64 11.38 -2.38 -15.99
CA ARG A 64 11.72 -2.52 -17.42
C ARG A 64 12.86 -1.58 -17.81
N PRO A 65 13.57 -1.84 -18.92
CA PRO A 65 14.67 -0.99 -19.35
C PRO A 65 14.19 0.43 -19.64
N GLY A 66 14.98 1.41 -19.24
CA GLY A 66 14.74 2.82 -19.56
C GLY A 66 13.64 3.52 -18.75
N LEU A 67 13.04 2.85 -17.75
CA LEU A 67 12.20 3.54 -16.76
C LEU A 67 12.99 4.67 -16.08
N VAL A 68 12.33 5.79 -15.83
CA VAL A 68 12.85 6.89 -15.01
C VAL A 68 11.97 7.02 -13.78
N VAL A 69 12.57 6.83 -12.62
CA VAL A 69 11.92 6.89 -11.31
C VAL A 69 12.54 8.04 -10.52
N GLN A 70 11.71 8.90 -9.98
CA GLN A 70 12.15 10.00 -9.12
C GLN A 70 11.38 9.98 -7.81
N ARG A 71 12.10 9.96 -6.69
CA ARG A 71 11.46 10.05 -5.38
C ARG A 71 10.75 11.39 -5.25
N HIS A 72 9.61 11.38 -4.58
CA HIS A 72 8.94 12.62 -4.23
C HIS A 72 9.82 13.47 -3.30
N PRO A 73 9.72 14.81 -3.39
CA PRO A 73 10.46 15.69 -2.49
C PRO A 73 10.10 15.39 -1.03
N ALA A 74 11.07 15.55 -0.13
CA ALA A 74 10.83 15.35 1.30
C ALA A 74 9.88 16.40 1.90
N VAL A 75 9.78 17.57 1.25
CA VAL A 75 8.89 18.66 1.64
C VAL A 75 8.10 19.13 0.42
N GLY A 76 6.79 19.28 0.59
CA GLY A 76 5.88 19.72 -0.46
C GLY A 76 5.43 18.58 -1.38
N GLN A 77 4.66 18.96 -2.39
CA GLN A 77 4.12 18.01 -3.36
C GLN A 77 5.10 17.82 -4.54
N PRO A 78 5.13 16.64 -5.18
CA PRO A 78 5.86 16.47 -6.44
C PRO A 78 5.37 17.52 -7.46
N PRO A 79 6.28 18.08 -8.27
CA PRO A 79 5.91 19.10 -9.23
C PRO A 79 4.93 18.51 -10.25
N LEU A 80 3.84 19.24 -10.52
CA LEU A 80 2.98 18.91 -11.64
C LEU A 80 3.72 19.20 -12.95
N ARG A 81 4.35 18.18 -13.52
CA ARG A 81 5.03 18.30 -14.81
C ARG A 81 4.00 18.58 -15.90
N GLY A 82 4.18 19.70 -16.62
CA GLY A 82 3.19 20.20 -17.58
C GLY A 82 2.16 21.19 -17.02
N ALA A 83 2.24 21.59 -15.74
CA ALA A 83 1.31 22.58 -15.14
C ALA A 83 1.72 24.06 -15.31
N GLY A 84 2.50 24.39 -16.35
CA GLY A 84 2.49 25.77 -16.84
C GLY A 84 1.12 26.07 -17.46
N ARG A 85 0.68 27.34 -17.47
CA ARG A 85 -0.52 27.78 -18.24
C ARG A 85 -0.49 27.32 -19.71
N ALA A 86 0.69 27.04 -20.26
CA ALA A 86 0.92 26.52 -21.61
C ALA A 86 0.93 24.98 -21.74
N GLY A 87 0.82 24.23 -20.63
CA GLY A 87 0.81 22.75 -20.64
C GLY A 87 -0.56 22.13 -20.34
N LEU A 88 -1.50 22.90 -19.78
CA LEU A 88 -2.93 22.55 -19.77
C LEU A 88 -3.56 22.60 -21.19
N THR A 89 -2.86 23.17 -22.16
CA THR A 89 -3.28 23.25 -23.57
C THR A 89 -2.81 22.07 -24.40
N ASN A 90 -2.00 21.17 -23.85
CA ASN A 90 -1.71 19.91 -24.54
C ASN A 90 -2.93 19.02 -24.33
N PRO A 91 -3.70 18.66 -25.38
CA PRO A 91 -4.82 17.75 -25.19
C PRO A 91 -4.26 16.48 -24.59
N SER A 92 -4.72 16.15 -23.38
CA SER A 92 -4.48 14.82 -22.81
C SER A 92 -4.77 13.79 -23.89
N PRO A 93 -3.94 12.75 -24.06
CA PRO A 93 -4.21 11.70 -25.03
C PRO A 93 -5.67 11.26 -24.88
N ARG A 94 -6.40 11.11 -25.99
CA ARG A 94 -7.81 10.69 -25.92
C ARG A 94 -7.86 9.36 -25.19
N LEU A 95 -8.39 9.38 -23.97
CA LEU A 95 -8.51 8.19 -23.14
C LEU A 95 -9.64 7.33 -23.72
N ARG A 96 -9.32 6.06 -24.00
CA ARG A 96 -10.33 5.11 -24.45
C ARG A 96 -11.25 4.78 -23.29
N VAL A 97 -12.54 4.99 -23.47
CA VAL A 97 -13.57 4.62 -22.49
C VAL A 97 -14.45 3.54 -23.10
N GLU A 98 -14.37 2.33 -22.57
CA GLU A 98 -15.29 1.25 -22.91
C GLU A 98 -16.44 1.21 -21.91
N ARG A 99 -17.65 0.93 -22.41
CA ARG A 99 -18.85 0.77 -21.58
C ARG A 99 -19.38 -0.62 -21.80
N ALA A 100 -19.77 -1.30 -20.73
CA ALA A 100 -20.36 -2.63 -20.80
C ALA A 100 -21.41 -2.80 -19.69
N ASP A 101 -22.44 -3.59 -20.01
CA ASP A 101 -23.41 -4.09 -19.06
C ASP A 101 -23.03 -5.52 -18.67
N VAL A 102 -22.95 -5.79 -17.38
CA VAL A 102 -22.63 -7.12 -16.82
C VAL A 102 -23.59 -7.45 -15.69
N ASP A 103 -23.70 -8.73 -15.34
CA ASP A 103 -24.51 -9.11 -14.18
C ASP A 103 -23.73 -8.88 -12.88
N VAL A 104 -22.47 -9.33 -12.85
CA VAL A 104 -21.64 -9.37 -11.64
C VAL A 104 -20.27 -8.78 -11.92
N VAL A 105 -19.85 -7.84 -11.08
CA VAL A 105 -18.43 -7.43 -11.03
C VAL A 105 -17.80 -8.04 -9.79
N VAL A 106 -16.72 -8.80 -9.98
CA VAL A 106 -15.91 -9.36 -8.89
C VAL A 106 -14.61 -8.57 -8.80
N ILE A 107 -14.30 -8.02 -7.64
CA ILE A 107 -13.12 -7.17 -7.42
C ILE A 107 -12.12 -7.93 -6.53
N GLY A 108 -11.00 -8.35 -7.12
CA GLY A 108 -9.94 -9.15 -6.50
C GLY A 108 -9.88 -10.56 -7.07
N GLY A 109 -8.76 -10.92 -7.70
CA GLY A 109 -8.48 -12.18 -8.38
C GLY A 109 -7.78 -13.24 -7.52
N GLY A 110 -7.78 -13.08 -6.20
CA GLY A 110 -7.36 -14.16 -5.28
C GLY A 110 -8.40 -15.28 -5.18
N ASP A 111 -8.09 -16.35 -4.45
CA ASP A 111 -8.90 -17.58 -4.34
C ASP A 111 -10.40 -17.34 -4.08
N SER A 112 -10.73 -16.38 -3.20
CA SER A 112 -12.13 -16.08 -2.89
C SER A 112 -12.87 -15.41 -4.05
N GLY A 113 -12.18 -14.57 -4.82
CA GLY A 113 -12.78 -13.87 -5.95
C GLY A 113 -12.86 -14.74 -7.19
N THR A 114 -11.84 -15.52 -7.49
CA THR A 114 -11.89 -16.50 -8.59
C THR A 114 -12.99 -17.53 -8.37
N ARG A 115 -13.16 -18.00 -7.13
CA ARG A 115 -14.29 -18.87 -6.75
C ARG A 115 -15.64 -18.18 -6.93
N ALA A 116 -15.80 -16.94 -6.45
CA ALA A 116 -17.06 -16.20 -6.61
C ALA A 116 -17.39 -15.94 -8.09
N ALA A 117 -16.39 -15.62 -8.90
CA ALA A 117 -16.56 -15.43 -10.35
C ALA A 117 -16.98 -16.74 -11.04
N ALA A 118 -16.36 -17.86 -10.68
CA ALA A 118 -16.71 -19.18 -11.21
C ALA A 118 -18.13 -19.61 -10.81
N GLU A 119 -18.53 -19.39 -9.56
CA GLU A 119 -19.89 -19.68 -9.06
C GLU A 119 -20.96 -18.86 -9.82
N ALA A 120 -20.72 -17.55 -10.01
CA ALA A 120 -21.62 -16.69 -10.78
C ALA A 120 -21.68 -17.09 -12.27
N GLY A 121 -20.53 -17.41 -12.88
CA GLY A 121 -20.46 -17.89 -14.26
C GLY A 121 -21.18 -19.22 -14.47
N ALA A 122 -21.06 -20.16 -13.53
CA ALA A 122 -21.78 -21.44 -13.56
C ALA A 122 -23.32 -21.25 -13.47
N ALA A 123 -23.78 -20.15 -12.88
CA ALA A 123 -25.18 -19.75 -12.87
C ALA A 123 -25.63 -19.03 -14.16
N GLY A 124 -24.78 -18.96 -15.19
CA GLY A 124 -25.09 -18.34 -16.48
C GLY A 124 -25.06 -16.81 -16.48
N ARG A 125 -24.44 -16.19 -15.46
CA ARG A 125 -24.32 -14.73 -15.34
C ARG A 125 -23.14 -14.20 -16.17
N VAL A 126 -23.27 -12.98 -16.69
CA VAL A 126 -22.16 -12.24 -17.30
C VAL A 126 -21.29 -11.66 -16.19
N VAL A 127 -20.07 -12.18 -16.04
CA VAL A 127 -19.16 -11.85 -14.94
C VAL A 127 -17.94 -11.10 -15.47
N GLU A 128 -17.57 -10.03 -14.78
CA GLU A 128 -16.31 -9.33 -14.98
C GLU A 128 -15.43 -9.46 -13.72
N LEU A 129 -14.22 -10.01 -13.84
CA LEU A 129 -13.25 -10.10 -12.75
C LEU A 129 -12.20 -9.01 -12.93
N ILE A 130 -12.03 -8.17 -11.90
CA ILE A 130 -11.11 -7.04 -11.88
C ILE A 130 -10.02 -7.28 -10.83
N ASP A 131 -8.74 -7.25 -11.22
CA ASP A 131 -7.62 -7.40 -10.29
C ASP A 131 -6.46 -6.44 -10.58
N ALA A 132 -5.95 -5.80 -9.53
CA ALA A 132 -4.86 -4.83 -9.67
C ALA A 132 -3.55 -5.47 -10.15
N GLY A 133 -3.37 -6.79 -9.96
CA GLY A 133 -2.20 -7.55 -10.40
C GLY A 133 -2.04 -7.63 -11.92
N ASP A 134 -3.12 -7.49 -12.69
CA ASP A 134 -3.06 -7.36 -14.16
C ASP A 134 -3.08 -5.90 -14.66
N GLY A 135 -3.14 -4.94 -13.72
CA GLY A 135 -3.25 -3.51 -13.99
C GLY A 135 -4.69 -2.99 -14.07
N SER A 136 -5.71 -3.83 -13.84
CA SER A 136 -7.11 -3.44 -13.80
C SER A 136 -7.53 -3.05 -12.38
N GLU A 137 -7.72 -1.76 -12.14
CA GLU A 137 -7.98 -1.21 -10.81
C GLU A 137 -9.40 -0.65 -10.73
N ALA A 138 -10.23 -1.24 -9.86
CA ALA A 138 -11.51 -0.65 -9.51
C ALA A 138 -11.27 0.66 -8.73
N VAL A 139 -11.66 1.78 -9.34
CA VAL A 139 -11.49 3.12 -8.78
C VAL A 139 -12.55 3.39 -7.72
N ALA A 140 -13.79 3.04 -8.03
CA ALA A 140 -14.95 3.36 -7.20
C ALA A 140 -16.20 2.59 -7.66
N ILE A 141 -17.10 2.38 -6.70
CA ILE A 141 -18.49 2.01 -6.95
C ILE A 141 -19.29 3.32 -6.83
N TYR A 142 -19.90 3.76 -7.93
CA TYR A 142 -20.68 5.00 -7.99
C TYR A 142 -22.18 4.72 -7.89
N ALA A 143 -22.93 5.72 -7.42
CA ALA A 143 -24.38 5.75 -7.56
C ALA A 143 -24.76 5.68 -9.05
N GLY A 144 -25.80 4.92 -9.40
CA GLY A 144 -26.16 4.65 -10.80
C GLY A 144 -25.56 3.33 -11.31
N PRO A 145 -25.84 2.24 -10.60
CA PRO A 145 -25.07 0.98 -10.46
C PRO A 145 -23.82 0.82 -11.37
N THR A 146 -22.80 1.66 -11.18
CA THR A 146 -21.62 1.67 -12.07
C THR A 146 -20.33 1.48 -11.29
N VAL A 147 -19.52 0.51 -11.73
CA VAL A 147 -18.12 0.35 -11.31
C VAL A 147 -17.22 0.98 -12.36
N ILE A 148 -16.36 1.90 -11.93
CA ILE A 148 -15.34 2.50 -12.80
C ILE A 148 -14.02 1.78 -12.57
N VAL A 149 -13.44 1.28 -13.65
CA VAL A 149 -12.19 0.54 -13.66
C VAL A 149 -11.17 1.28 -14.52
N ARG A 150 -9.98 1.51 -13.99
CA ARG A 150 -8.81 1.92 -14.76
C ARG A 150 -8.10 0.67 -15.26
N THR A 151 -7.72 0.64 -16.52
CA THR A 151 -6.91 -0.45 -17.11
C THR A 151 -5.68 0.11 -17.80
N PRO A 152 -4.70 -0.72 -18.18
CA PRO A 152 -3.54 -0.24 -18.95
C PRO A 152 -3.93 0.38 -20.31
N GLN A 153 -5.11 0.06 -20.85
CA GLN A 153 -5.60 0.54 -22.15
C GLN A 153 -6.55 1.74 -22.06
N GLY A 154 -6.98 2.14 -20.86
CA GLY A 154 -7.90 3.25 -20.67
C GLY A 154 -8.81 3.07 -19.46
N MET A 155 -10.10 3.36 -19.64
CA MET A 155 -11.12 3.23 -18.60
C MET A 155 -12.23 2.31 -19.07
N ARG A 156 -12.81 1.58 -18.13
CA ARG A 156 -14.03 0.80 -18.33
C ARG A 156 -15.11 1.28 -17.35
N HIS A 157 -16.30 1.48 -17.88
CA HIS A 157 -17.48 1.80 -17.10
C HIS A 157 -18.41 0.59 -17.16
N LEU A 158 -18.57 -0.09 -16.03
CA LEU A 158 -19.33 -1.33 -15.94
C LEU A 158 -20.63 -1.03 -15.22
N THR A 159 -21.74 -1.08 -15.95
CA THR A 159 -23.07 -1.08 -15.33
C THR A 159 -23.37 -2.51 -14.90
N CYS A 160 -23.69 -2.72 -13.61
CA CYS A 160 -23.85 -4.07 -13.07
C CYS A 160 -25.03 -4.23 -12.10
N ARG A 161 -25.43 -5.47 -11.83
CA ARG A 161 -26.56 -5.76 -10.92
C ARG A 161 -26.10 -6.06 -9.50
N GLU A 162 -24.89 -6.56 -9.35
CA GLU A 162 -24.26 -6.83 -8.06
C GLU A 162 -22.73 -6.72 -8.15
N VAL A 163 -22.11 -6.50 -6.98
CA VAL A 163 -20.65 -6.49 -6.83
C VAL A 163 -20.24 -7.47 -5.74
N VAL A 164 -19.19 -8.24 -6.02
CA VAL A 164 -18.48 -9.06 -5.04
C VAL A 164 -17.14 -8.42 -4.76
N VAL A 165 -16.92 -7.92 -3.54
CA VAL A 165 -15.64 -7.39 -3.10
C VAL A 165 -14.82 -8.51 -2.45
N ALA A 166 -13.80 -8.94 -3.16
CA ALA A 166 -12.84 -10.00 -2.80
C ALA A 166 -11.41 -9.45 -2.65
N ALA A 167 -11.26 -8.15 -2.30
CA ALA A 167 -10.00 -7.42 -2.32
C ALA A 167 -8.96 -7.85 -1.25
N GLY A 168 -9.31 -8.81 -0.39
CA GLY A 168 -8.45 -9.35 0.65
C GLY A 168 -8.32 -8.43 1.87
N ALA A 169 -7.17 -8.49 2.54
CA ALA A 169 -6.87 -7.70 3.73
C ALA A 169 -5.45 -7.12 3.66
N ALA A 170 -5.31 -5.90 4.17
CA ALA A 170 -4.04 -5.18 4.30
C ALA A 170 -3.37 -5.53 5.62
N GLU A 171 -2.04 -5.64 5.64
CA GLU A 171 -1.29 -5.82 6.89
C GLU A 171 -1.21 -4.49 7.64
N LEU A 172 -1.36 -4.56 8.96
CA LEU A 172 -1.26 -3.39 9.84
C LEU A 172 0.21 -2.93 9.95
N GLN A 173 0.38 -1.62 10.03
CA GLN A 173 1.68 -0.96 10.19
C GLN A 173 1.79 -0.36 11.60
N ALA A 174 3.02 -0.26 12.10
CA ALA A 174 3.28 0.37 13.39
C ALA A 174 3.19 1.90 13.27
N VAL A 175 2.51 2.54 14.23
CA VAL A 175 2.62 3.98 14.48
C VAL A 175 3.26 4.15 15.85
N CYS A 176 4.56 4.43 15.82
CA CYS A 176 5.42 4.62 17.00
C CYS A 176 6.61 5.52 16.60
N PRO A 177 7.39 6.05 17.56
CA PRO A 177 8.63 6.75 17.24
C PRO A 177 9.56 5.89 16.37
N GLY A 178 10.11 6.48 15.31
CA GLY A 178 10.99 5.81 14.35
C GLY A 178 10.29 4.99 13.27
N ASN A 179 8.96 5.06 13.16
CA ASN A 179 8.21 4.34 12.11
C ASN A 179 8.34 4.95 10.70
N ASP A 180 9.16 5.97 10.55
CA ASP A 180 9.59 6.62 9.32
C ASP A 180 10.97 6.14 8.83
N LEU A 181 11.70 5.37 9.64
CA LEU A 181 13.02 4.83 9.28
C LEU A 181 12.95 3.83 8.12
N LYS A 182 14.07 3.70 7.38
CA LYS A 182 14.26 2.64 6.37
C LYS A 182 14.55 1.30 7.07
N GLY A 183 14.12 0.18 6.48
CA GLY A 183 14.31 -1.16 7.04
C GLY A 183 13.08 -1.74 7.73
N LEU A 184 11.92 -1.12 7.55
CA LEU A 184 10.64 -1.56 8.09
C LEU A 184 9.82 -2.25 7.01
N MET A 185 9.26 -3.42 7.30
CA MET A 185 8.44 -4.15 6.33
C MET A 185 7.35 -4.98 6.98
N THR A 186 6.27 -5.25 6.24
CA THR A 186 5.24 -6.20 6.68
C THR A 186 5.70 -7.65 6.45
N VAL A 187 5.00 -8.62 7.03
CA VAL A 187 5.33 -10.05 6.91
C VAL A 187 5.34 -10.50 5.45
N ARG A 188 4.30 -10.18 4.66
CA ARG A 188 4.26 -10.56 3.23
C ARG A 188 5.34 -9.85 2.42
N ALA A 189 5.69 -8.61 2.77
CA ALA A 189 6.79 -7.92 2.12
C ALA A 189 8.13 -8.61 2.42
N ALA A 190 8.38 -9.00 3.67
CA ALA A 190 9.59 -9.71 4.05
C ALA A 190 9.73 -11.05 3.30
N ILE A 191 8.64 -11.82 3.20
CA ILE A 191 8.62 -13.09 2.45
C ILE A 191 8.95 -12.85 0.97
N GLN A 192 8.31 -11.86 0.34
CA GLN A 192 8.58 -11.52 -1.07
C GLN A 192 10.02 -11.06 -1.29
N LEU A 193 10.56 -10.20 -0.41
CA LEU A 193 11.92 -9.70 -0.50
C LEU A 193 12.96 -10.80 -0.27
N HIS A 194 12.73 -11.67 0.71
CA HIS A 194 13.59 -12.82 0.98
C HIS A 194 13.60 -13.78 -0.21
N ALA A 195 12.43 -14.15 -0.73
CA ALA A 195 12.31 -15.00 -1.93
C ALA A 195 12.95 -14.36 -3.16
N ALA A 196 12.87 -13.03 -3.27
CA ALA A 196 13.54 -12.29 -4.32
C ALA A 196 15.08 -12.34 -4.16
N GLY A 197 15.61 -12.63 -2.97
CA GLY A 197 17.05 -12.63 -2.66
C GLY A 197 17.57 -11.27 -2.25
N VAL A 198 16.76 -10.48 -1.54
CA VAL A 198 17.18 -9.26 -0.85
C VAL A 198 17.78 -9.66 0.50
N ASP A 199 18.94 -9.08 0.83
CA ASP A 199 19.56 -9.26 2.14
C ASP A 199 18.82 -8.41 3.18
N LEU A 200 18.29 -9.06 4.21
CA LEU A 200 17.56 -8.41 5.29
C LEU A 200 18.45 -8.15 6.52
N GLY A 201 19.73 -8.55 6.49
CA GLY A 201 20.66 -8.40 7.61
C GLY A 201 20.16 -9.09 8.87
N VAL A 202 20.42 -8.48 10.03
CA VAL A 202 19.87 -8.91 11.31
C VAL A 202 18.39 -8.51 11.38
N ALA A 203 17.50 -9.44 11.07
CA ALA A 203 16.05 -9.21 11.10
C ALA A 203 15.41 -9.63 12.42
N VAL A 204 14.52 -8.79 12.94
CA VAL A 204 13.63 -9.10 14.07
C VAL A 204 12.17 -9.03 13.66
N ALA A 205 11.31 -9.81 14.31
CA ALA A 205 9.87 -9.79 14.07
C ALA A 205 9.12 -9.31 15.31
N ILE A 206 8.19 -8.37 15.09
CA ILE A 206 7.23 -7.88 16.09
C ILE A 206 5.84 -8.42 15.74
N GLY A 207 5.24 -9.15 16.68
CA GLY A 207 3.97 -9.84 16.43
C GLY A 207 4.20 -11.20 15.77
N GLU A 208 3.32 -11.60 14.85
CA GLU A 208 3.40 -12.90 14.17
C GLU A 208 4.58 -12.95 13.18
N PRO A 209 5.59 -13.80 13.41
CA PRO A 209 6.76 -13.88 12.53
C PRO A 209 6.45 -14.65 11.24
N PRO A 210 7.12 -14.34 10.11
CA PRO A 210 7.13 -15.22 8.94
C PRO A 210 7.85 -16.54 9.25
N ASN A 211 7.36 -17.66 8.71
CA ASN A 211 8.01 -18.96 8.87
C ASN A 211 9.20 -19.14 7.92
N GLU A 212 9.15 -18.48 6.76
CA GLU A 212 10.07 -18.67 5.63
C GLU A 212 11.26 -17.71 5.66
N VAL A 213 11.24 -16.68 6.52
CA VAL A 213 12.26 -15.64 6.58
C VAL A 213 13.06 -15.77 7.87
N PRO A 214 14.39 -15.94 7.80
CA PRO A 214 15.25 -15.95 8.99
C PRO A 214 15.12 -14.63 9.77
N CYS A 215 14.54 -14.69 10.96
CA CYS A 215 14.41 -13.54 11.86
C CYS A 215 14.32 -14.00 13.33
N THR A 216 14.57 -13.09 14.25
CA THR A 216 14.36 -13.33 15.69
C THR A 216 13.02 -12.74 16.13
N PRO A 217 12.03 -13.55 16.52
CA PRO A 217 10.78 -13.03 17.10
C PRO A 217 11.04 -12.39 18.45
N LEU A 218 10.47 -11.21 18.69
CA LEU A 218 10.57 -10.52 19.97
C LEU A 218 9.23 -10.53 20.70
N SER A 219 9.29 -10.73 22.01
CA SER A 219 8.15 -10.61 22.91
C SER A 219 7.92 -9.15 23.32
N GLY A 220 6.72 -8.90 23.85
CA GLY A 220 6.34 -7.61 24.43
C GLY A 220 5.76 -6.63 23.41
N ARG A 221 5.35 -5.47 23.92
CA ARG A 221 4.80 -4.36 23.13
C ARG A 221 5.93 -3.55 22.51
N LEU A 222 5.87 -3.30 21.21
CA LEU A 222 6.77 -2.36 20.54
C LEU A 222 6.52 -0.93 21.07
N LEU A 223 7.58 -0.29 21.55
CA LEU A 223 7.54 1.09 22.04
C LEU A 223 8.05 2.07 21.00
N ARG A 224 9.21 1.78 20.41
CA ARG A 224 9.90 2.61 19.43
C ARG A 224 10.86 1.79 18.59
N ILE A 225 11.22 2.37 17.45
CA ILE A 225 12.26 1.90 16.55
C ILE A 225 13.39 2.92 16.62
N GLU A 226 14.62 2.45 16.78
CA GLU A 226 15.80 3.29 16.96
C GLU A 226 16.63 3.33 15.67
N GLY A 227 17.18 4.49 15.36
CA GLY A 227 17.95 4.74 14.15
C GLY A 227 18.00 6.23 13.80
N THR A 228 18.71 6.56 12.73
CA THR A 228 18.80 7.93 12.19
C THR A 228 18.15 8.00 10.80
N GLU A 229 18.70 7.28 9.82
CA GLU A 229 18.06 7.08 8.51
C GLU A 229 17.50 5.67 8.32
N ARG A 230 18.13 4.70 8.96
CA ARG A 230 17.82 3.28 8.91
C ARG A 230 17.70 2.77 10.33
N VAL A 231 16.90 1.74 10.50
CA VAL A 231 16.84 0.94 11.73
C VAL A 231 18.25 0.55 12.17
N SER A 232 18.53 0.75 13.45
CA SER A 232 19.67 0.16 14.16
C SER A 232 19.24 -0.68 15.36
N GLY A 233 17.96 -0.61 15.74
CA GLY A 233 17.40 -1.38 16.86
C GLY A 233 15.92 -1.15 17.05
N VAL A 234 15.33 -1.95 17.94
CA VAL A 234 13.95 -1.80 18.40
C VAL A 234 13.88 -1.91 19.91
N VAL A 235 12.90 -1.24 20.50
CA VAL A 235 12.66 -1.31 21.94
C VAL A 235 11.27 -1.87 22.22
N THR A 236 11.24 -2.97 22.96
CA THR A 236 10.01 -3.61 23.41
C THR A 236 9.86 -3.54 24.93
N ARG A 237 8.65 -3.78 25.42
CA ARG A 237 8.34 -3.88 26.86
C ARG A 237 7.42 -5.04 27.14
N ASP A 238 7.80 -5.87 28.12
CA ASP A 238 6.98 -7.00 28.56
C ASP A 238 5.87 -6.51 29.51
N GLY A 239 4.62 -6.51 29.05
CA GLY A 239 3.47 -6.12 29.87
C GLY A 239 3.44 -4.65 30.31
N GLU A 240 2.42 -4.28 31.09
CA GLU A 240 2.35 -2.96 31.73
C GLU A 240 3.28 -2.92 32.94
N GLY A 241 4.26 -2.02 32.92
CA GLY A 241 5.23 -1.83 34.01
C GLY A 241 6.51 -2.67 33.93
N GLY A 242 6.68 -3.51 32.91
CA GLY A 242 7.94 -4.23 32.69
C GLY A 242 9.08 -3.33 32.20
N ASP A 243 10.29 -3.88 32.23
CA ASP A 243 11.50 -3.19 31.77
C ASP A 243 11.53 -3.04 30.24
N GLU A 244 12.16 -1.96 29.77
CA GLU A 244 12.44 -1.78 28.35
C GLU A 244 13.61 -2.64 27.91
N ARG A 245 13.45 -3.36 26.79
CA ARG A 245 14.50 -4.15 26.17
C ARG A 245 14.84 -3.58 24.80
N ALA A 246 16.06 -3.07 24.66
CA ALA A 246 16.61 -2.69 23.37
C ALA A 246 17.25 -3.90 22.67
N THR A 247 16.90 -4.11 21.41
CA THR A 247 17.43 -5.20 20.57
C THR A 247 18.02 -4.63 19.28
N PRO A 248 19.33 -4.75 19.04
CA PRO A 248 19.96 -4.32 17.78
C PRO A 248 19.44 -5.13 16.59
N CYS A 249 19.19 -4.45 15.47
CA CYS A 249 18.74 -5.07 14.21
C CYS A 249 18.91 -4.12 13.02
N ASP A 250 18.94 -4.67 11.81
CA ASP A 250 18.96 -3.91 10.55
C ASP A 250 17.55 -3.82 9.91
N THR A 251 16.69 -4.80 10.23
CA THR A 251 15.34 -4.95 9.66
C THR A 251 14.32 -5.28 10.74
N VAL A 252 13.16 -4.63 10.68
CA VAL A 252 11.99 -4.93 11.51
C VAL A 252 10.84 -5.43 10.65
N ILE A 253 10.40 -6.65 10.92
CA ILE A 253 9.25 -7.29 10.28
C ILE A 253 8.03 -7.12 11.19
N LEU A 254 6.97 -6.50 10.68
CA LEU A 254 5.76 -6.14 11.41
C LEU A 254 4.62 -7.10 11.10
N GLY A 255 4.37 -8.03 12.02
CA GLY A 255 3.26 -8.99 12.00
C GLY A 255 2.12 -8.57 12.93
N LEU A 256 1.56 -7.40 12.67
CA LEU A 256 0.60 -6.73 13.58
C LEU A 256 -0.87 -7.12 13.34
N GLY A 257 -1.13 -8.10 12.48
CA GLY A 257 -2.46 -8.48 12.03
C GLY A 257 -2.92 -7.73 10.78
N TYR A 258 -4.22 -7.75 10.53
CA TYR A 258 -4.79 -7.34 9.24
C TYR A 258 -6.01 -6.44 9.41
N ALA A 259 -6.21 -5.53 8.47
CA ALA A 259 -7.45 -4.79 8.26
C ALA A 259 -8.11 -5.21 6.94
N ALA A 260 -9.43 -5.42 6.96
CA ALA A 260 -10.18 -5.78 5.76
C ALA A 260 -10.11 -4.65 4.71
N ARG A 261 -9.93 -5.01 3.43
CA ARG A 261 -10.02 -4.07 2.31
C ARG A 261 -11.48 -3.94 1.85
N ASP A 262 -12.32 -3.43 2.74
CA ASP A 262 -13.74 -3.14 2.51
C ASP A 262 -14.10 -1.71 2.03
N PRO A 263 -13.21 -0.72 1.81
CA PRO A 263 -13.64 0.64 1.44
C PRO A 263 -14.54 0.70 0.20
N LEU A 264 -14.30 -0.12 -0.83
CA LEU A 264 -15.15 -0.15 -2.02
C LEU A 264 -16.60 -0.54 -1.68
N ALA A 265 -16.79 -1.49 -0.75
CA ALA A 265 -18.13 -1.86 -0.31
C ALA A 265 -18.84 -0.70 0.41
N ARG A 266 -18.09 0.14 1.13
CA ARG A 266 -18.62 1.33 1.82
C ARG A 266 -18.95 2.48 0.86
N MET A 267 -18.46 2.44 -0.38
CA MET A 267 -18.78 3.42 -1.42
C MET A 267 -20.10 3.12 -2.13
N ALA A 268 -20.56 1.86 -2.09
CA ALA A 268 -21.80 1.47 -2.71
C ALA A 268 -22.99 2.13 -1.99
N ALA A 269 -23.88 2.76 -2.77
CA ALA A 269 -25.08 3.39 -2.26
C ALA A 269 -26.31 2.49 -2.46
N ASP A 270 -26.62 2.17 -3.71
CA ASP A 270 -27.85 1.51 -4.17
C ASP A 270 -27.62 0.13 -4.81
N LEU A 271 -26.35 -0.29 -4.92
CA LEU A 271 -25.95 -1.53 -5.55
C LEU A 271 -25.76 -2.65 -4.51
N PRO A 272 -26.33 -3.86 -4.70
CA PRO A 272 -26.04 -5.00 -3.86
C PRO A 272 -24.55 -5.33 -3.85
N VAL A 273 -23.94 -5.32 -2.66
CA VAL A 273 -22.53 -5.67 -2.46
C VAL A 273 -22.41 -6.83 -1.47
N SER A 274 -21.58 -7.80 -1.82
CA SER A 274 -21.13 -8.87 -0.92
C SER A 274 -19.62 -8.77 -0.68
N LEU A 275 -19.19 -9.08 0.53
CA LEU A 275 -17.77 -9.19 0.90
C LEU A 275 -17.42 -10.67 1.02
N VAL A 276 -16.29 -11.08 0.46
CA VAL A 276 -15.80 -12.47 0.57
C VAL A 276 -14.31 -12.53 0.93
N GLY A 277 -13.88 -13.67 1.45
CA GLY A 277 -12.49 -13.91 1.79
C GLY A 277 -11.96 -12.94 2.85
N GLY A 278 -10.74 -12.43 2.67
CA GLY A 278 -10.12 -11.50 3.60
C GLY A 278 -10.89 -10.17 3.78
N ALA A 279 -11.63 -9.75 2.75
CA ALA A 279 -12.41 -8.51 2.81
C ALA A 279 -13.65 -8.63 3.72
N ALA A 280 -14.12 -9.86 3.97
CA ALA A 280 -15.24 -10.12 4.88
C ALA A 280 -14.82 -10.32 6.34
N LYS A 281 -13.52 -10.39 6.63
CA LYS A 281 -13.04 -10.68 7.98
C LYS A 281 -13.22 -9.45 8.87
N ALA A 282 -13.90 -9.64 10.00
CA ALA A 282 -13.87 -8.65 11.08
C ALA A 282 -12.43 -8.47 11.55
N PHE A 283 -12.04 -7.22 11.80
CA PHE A 283 -10.76 -6.90 12.40
C PHE A 283 -10.96 -5.95 13.57
N ARG A 284 -10.11 -6.09 14.58
CA ARG A 284 -10.10 -5.19 15.73
C ARG A 284 -9.16 -4.03 15.41
N LEU A 285 -9.62 -2.80 15.67
CA LEU A 285 -8.73 -1.65 15.61
C LEU A 285 -7.61 -1.81 16.65
N PRO A 286 -6.34 -1.56 16.28
CA PRO A 286 -5.25 -1.53 17.24
C PRO A 286 -5.48 -0.41 18.27
N PRO A 287 -4.83 -0.48 19.44
CA PRO A 287 -4.80 0.64 20.38
C PRO A 287 -4.37 1.93 19.68
N ALA A 288 -4.93 3.06 20.09
CA ALA A 288 -4.53 4.36 19.55
C ALA A 288 -3.02 4.58 19.80
N PRO A 289 -2.25 4.98 18.78
CA PRO A 289 -0.85 5.28 18.96
C PRO A 289 -0.68 6.56 19.78
N THR A 290 0.44 6.66 20.50
CA THR A 290 0.75 7.81 21.36
C THR A 290 1.88 8.69 20.80
N ALA A 291 2.54 8.26 19.73
CA ALA A 291 3.60 8.99 19.04
C ALA A 291 3.90 8.35 17.67
N GLY A 292 4.60 9.09 16.81
CA GLY A 292 5.05 8.61 15.49
C GLY A 292 4.30 9.26 14.33
N THR A 293 4.62 8.82 13.12
CA THR A 293 4.06 9.33 11.87
C THR A 293 2.82 8.53 11.47
N ILE A 294 1.70 9.20 11.25
CA ILE A 294 0.43 8.59 10.80
C ILE A 294 0.37 8.54 9.27
N CYS A 295 0.71 9.65 8.61
CA CYS A 295 0.68 9.76 7.15
C CYS A 295 2.00 10.29 6.62
N HIS A 296 2.89 9.40 6.17
CA HIS A 296 4.21 9.76 5.64
C HIS A 296 4.14 10.67 4.41
N CYS A 297 3.12 10.49 3.55
CA CYS A 297 2.96 11.31 2.35
C CYS A 297 2.64 12.78 2.64
N SER A 298 2.00 13.07 3.77
CA SER A 298 1.59 14.44 4.16
C SER A 298 2.33 14.93 5.40
N GLY A 299 3.26 14.14 5.94
CA GLY A 299 4.01 14.48 7.16
C GLY A 299 3.17 14.53 8.44
N VAL A 300 1.98 13.93 8.46
CA VAL A 300 1.07 14.00 9.63
C VAL A 300 1.55 13.06 10.73
N THR A 301 1.72 13.60 11.93
CA THR A 301 2.12 12.87 13.13
C THR A 301 0.95 12.68 14.10
N VAL A 302 1.14 11.82 15.11
CA VAL A 302 0.19 11.69 16.23
C VAL A 302 -0.01 13.03 16.94
N LYS A 303 1.06 13.79 17.13
CA LYS A 303 1.00 15.10 17.78
C LYS A 303 0.09 16.08 17.03
N ASP A 304 0.17 16.10 15.70
CA ASP A 304 -0.67 17.00 14.90
C ASP A 304 -2.16 16.68 15.07
N VAL A 305 -2.50 15.39 15.13
CA VAL A 305 -3.88 14.94 15.36
C VAL A 305 -4.35 15.21 16.80
N GLU A 306 -3.48 15.03 17.79
CA GLU A 306 -3.76 15.40 19.19
C GLU A 306 -4.03 16.91 19.33
N ASP A 307 -3.17 17.75 18.75
CA ASP A 307 -3.33 19.21 18.76
C ASP A 307 -4.67 19.63 18.11
N LEU A 308 -5.08 18.98 17.00
CA LEU A 308 -6.39 19.20 16.37
C LEU A 308 -7.54 18.77 17.28
N TRP A 309 -7.41 17.63 17.94
CA TRP A 309 -8.44 17.10 18.83
C TRP A 309 -8.66 18.01 20.05
N GLU A 310 -7.57 18.55 20.62
CA GLU A 310 -7.60 19.54 21.70
C GLU A 310 -8.27 20.86 21.26
N ARG A 311 -8.08 21.26 20.00
CA ARG A 311 -8.76 22.41 19.39
C ARG A 311 -10.25 22.18 19.07
N GLY A 312 -10.79 21.00 19.40
CA GLY A 312 -12.22 20.70 19.25
C GLY A 312 -12.60 20.03 17.93
N PHE A 313 -11.64 19.63 17.10
CA PHE A 313 -11.93 18.81 15.91
C PHE A 313 -12.26 17.38 16.35
N ARG A 314 -13.55 17.02 16.33
CA ARG A 314 -14.05 15.70 16.77
C ARG A 314 -14.61 14.82 15.64
N ASP A 315 -14.76 15.40 14.45
CA ASP A 315 -15.24 14.71 13.27
C ASP A 315 -14.05 14.30 12.38
N LEU A 316 -14.04 13.05 11.91
CA LEU A 316 -12.92 12.49 11.13
C LEU A 316 -12.67 13.26 9.82
N GLU A 317 -13.73 13.72 9.16
CA GLU A 317 -13.64 14.47 7.91
C GLU A 317 -13.07 15.88 8.14
N LEU A 318 -13.33 16.46 9.30
CA LEU A 318 -12.70 17.72 9.71
C LEU A 318 -11.24 17.53 10.15
N VAL A 319 -10.93 16.49 10.92
CA VAL A 319 -9.54 16.15 11.30
C VAL A 319 -8.70 15.94 10.05
N LYS A 320 -9.17 15.13 9.10
CA LYS A 320 -8.50 14.88 7.81
C LYS A 320 -8.23 16.17 7.04
N ARG A 321 -9.18 17.10 6.96
CA ARG A 321 -9.00 18.37 6.25
C ARG A 321 -8.03 19.31 6.96
N ALA A 322 -8.04 19.30 8.29
CA ALA A 322 -7.23 20.21 9.10
C ALA A 322 -5.79 19.72 9.32
N SER A 323 -5.52 18.44 9.08
CA SER A 323 -4.18 17.84 9.16
C SER A 323 -3.36 17.92 7.87
N LEU A 324 -3.96 18.33 6.75
CA LEU A 324 -3.32 18.44 5.43
C LEU A 324 -2.87 19.88 5.16
#